data_AF-A0A2K4ZIY1-F1
#
_entry.id   AF-A0A2K4ZIY1-F1
#
_cell.length_a   1.000
_cell.length_b   1.000
_cell.length_c   1.000
_cell.angle_alpha   90.00
_cell.angle_beta   90.00
_cell.angle_gamma   90.00
#
_symmetry.space_group_name_H-M   'P 1'
#
loop_
_entity.id
_entity.type
_entity.pdbx_description
1 polymer ?
#
loop_
_entity_poly.entity_id
_entity_poly.type
_entity_poly.pdbx_seq_one_letter_code
_entity_poly.pdbx_strand_id
1 'polypeptide(L)'
;MKNLLSKNNIKKLRPDLSFYLLGLLLLLGIKYFYSGAGSDELLWILAPTTGWVELLSGIPFVYEEGTGYVNHSLRLLIAPSCSGVQFMLIAFATLLFSFLHRVGNACILKKSLWFIASLSLSWILTVFVNGLRIIAAIYLPFYVEDINFVQRLLPPDRLHTVIGIVVYFISLLTVFHLTEYAFRRHSESSRTGFGIASPWTLLLRKCVPPVFWYFLIVLGLPFLNRAYRKNGARFTDFALLVAVCCGGILLCILLLYTLFSPLKNRLSARLTCLFRRKQD
;
A
#
# COMPACT_ATOMS: atom_id res chain seq x y z
N MET A 1 22.25 -36.03 -18.43
CA MET A 1 21.42 -34.86 -18.82
C MET A 1 20.59 -34.25 -17.68
N LYS A 2 19.92 -35.04 -16.81
CA LYS A 2 19.16 -34.53 -15.63
C LYS A 2 20.00 -33.70 -14.64
N ASN A 3 21.28 -34.03 -14.44
CA ASN A 3 22.17 -33.30 -13.50
C ASN A 3 22.60 -31.89 -13.98
N LEU A 4 22.60 -31.62 -15.28
CA LEU A 4 22.95 -30.29 -15.82
C LEU A 4 21.78 -29.32 -15.77
N LEU A 5 20.55 -29.82 -16.00
CA LEU A 5 19.32 -29.03 -15.84
C LEU A 5 19.06 -28.67 -14.37
N SER A 6 19.36 -29.58 -13.43
CA SER A 6 19.26 -29.31 -11.99
C SER A 6 20.25 -28.22 -11.54
N LYS A 7 21.54 -28.34 -11.90
CA LYS A 7 22.57 -27.34 -11.53
C LYS A 7 22.29 -25.94 -12.11
N ASN A 8 21.78 -25.83 -13.33
CA ASN A 8 21.45 -24.55 -13.93
C ASN A 8 20.22 -23.90 -13.28
N ASN A 9 19.19 -24.68 -12.91
CA ASN A 9 18.04 -24.15 -12.20
C ASN A 9 18.38 -23.74 -10.75
N ILE A 10 19.25 -24.48 -10.05
CA ILE A 10 19.72 -24.12 -8.70
C ILE A 10 20.59 -22.86 -8.73
N LYS A 11 21.51 -22.71 -9.70
CA LYS A 11 22.30 -21.47 -9.88
C LYS A 11 21.42 -20.26 -10.20
N LYS A 12 20.29 -20.47 -10.88
CA LYS A 12 19.34 -19.45 -11.30
C LYS A 12 18.40 -18.98 -10.18
N LEU A 13 18.02 -19.87 -9.26
CA LEU A 13 17.22 -19.54 -8.06
C LEU A 13 18.04 -18.80 -6.98
N ARG A 14 19.35 -19.06 -6.90
CA ARG A 14 20.24 -18.52 -5.87
C ARG A 14 20.27 -16.98 -5.79
N PRO A 15 20.44 -16.23 -6.90
CA PRO A 15 20.46 -14.75 -6.83
C PRO A 15 19.09 -14.17 -6.44
N ASP A 16 17.98 -14.74 -6.92
CA ASP A 16 16.64 -14.28 -6.53
C ASP A 16 16.41 -14.46 -5.04
N LEU A 17 16.79 -15.63 -4.50
CA LEU A 17 16.71 -15.92 -3.09
C LEU A 17 17.55 -14.93 -2.26
N SER A 18 18.75 -14.58 -2.70
CA SER A 18 19.59 -13.59 -2.01
C SER A 18 18.92 -12.22 -1.91
N PHE A 19 18.29 -11.72 -2.98
CA PHE A 19 17.56 -10.45 -2.93
C PHE A 19 16.30 -10.52 -2.07
N TYR A 20 15.58 -11.64 -2.07
CA TYR A 20 14.44 -11.85 -1.17
C TYR A 20 14.86 -11.89 0.30
N LEU A 21 15.94 -12.60 0.62
CA LEU A 21 16.48 -12.65 1.98
C LEU A 21 16.98 -11.28 2.43
N LEU A 22 17.69 -10.56 1.56
CA LEU A 22 18.13 -9.19 1.85
C LEU A 22 16.93 -8.26 2.09
N GLY A 23 15.90 -8.33 1.25
CA GLY A 23 14.68 -7.55 1.42
C GLY A 23 13.94 -7.88 2.72
N LEU A 24 13.89 -9.16 3.09
CA LEU A 24 13.30 -9.61 4.34
C LEU A 24 14.10 -9.12 5.55
N LEU A 25 15.43 -9.23 5.52
CA LEU A 25 16.31 -8.72 6.58
C LEU A 25 16.15 -7.20 6.73
N LEU A 26 16.08 -6.46 5.63
CA LEU A 26 15.86 -5.02 5.64
C LEU A 26 14.50 -4.67 6.26
N LEU A 27 13.43 -5.37 5.87
CA LEU A 27 12.09 -5.18 6.43
C LEU A 27 12.05 -5.43 7.94
N LEU A 28 12.65 -6.54 8.40
CA LEU A 28 12.71 -6.87 9.82
C LEU A 28 13.60 -5.89 10.60
N GLY A 29 14.72 -5.46 10.01
CA GLY A 29 15.63 -4.48 10.60
C GLY A 29 14.98 -3.11 10.79
N ILE A 30 14.35 -2.56 9.75
CA ILE A 30 13.61 -1.29 9.84
C ILE A 30 12.46 -1.42 10.84
N LYS A 31 11.75 -2.56 10.85
CA LYS A 31 10.65 -2.78 11.80
C LYS A 31 11.14 -2.83 13.25
N TYR A 32 12.26 -3.50 13.49
CA TYR A 32 12.88 -3.58 14.82
C TYR A 32 13.30 -2.20 15.31
N PHE A 33 14.00 -1.43 14.46
CA PHE A 33 14.36 -0.04 14.73
C PHE A 33 13.13 0.81 15.05
N TYR A 34 12.11 0.76 14.18
CA TYR A 34 10.84 1.49 14.37
C TYR A 34 10.13 1.14 15.69
N SER A 35 10.27 -0.09 16.19
CA SER A 35 9.54 -0.52 17.40
C SER A 35 10.01 0.19 18.68
N GLY A 36 11.24 0.71 18.69
CA GLY A 36 11.78 1.50 19.79
C GLY A 36 11.98 2.99 19.46
N ALA A 37 11.76 3.40 18.21
CA ALA A 37 12.14 4.72 17.75
C ALA A 37 11.21 5.83 18.24
N GLY A 38 11.82 6.88 18.80
CA GLY A 38 11.16 8.14 19.16
C GLY A 38 11.00 9.08 17.97
N SER A 39 10.55 10.31 18.25
CA SER A 39 10.37 11.36 17.23
C SER A 39 11.69 11.77 16.58
N ASP A 40 12.76 11.89 17.37
CA ASP A 40 14.08 12.33 16.90
C ASP A 40 14.69 11.33 15.90
N GLU A 41 14.55 10.04 16.17
CA GLU A 41 15.04 8.95 15.31
C GLU A 41 14.25 8.80 14.00
N LEU A 42 13.03 9.35 13.96
CA LEU A 42 12.13 9.30 12.80
C LEU A 42 12.10 10.61 12.00
N LEU A 43 12.96 11.57 12.33
CA LEU A 43 13.03 12.86 11.62
C LEU A 43 13.22 12.71 10.10
N TRP A 44 13.97 11.70 9.65
CA TRP A 44 14.21 11.44 8.23
C TRP A 44 12.94 11.17 7.41
N ILE A 45 11.84 10.75 8.05
CA ILE A 45 10.54 10.56 7.41
C ILE A 45 9.49 11.55 7.92
N LEU A 46 9.57 11.94 9.18
CA LEU A 46 8.67 12.93 9.79
C LEU A 46 8.88 14.31 9.18
N ALA A 47 10.12 14.80 9.10
CA ALA A 47 10.41 16.13 8.56
C ALA A 47 9.88 16.34 7.13
N PRO A 48 10.17 15.46 6.14
CA PRO A 48 9.62 15.65 4.80
C PRO A 48 8.09 15.46 4.75
N THR A 49 7.52 14.60 5.61
CA THR A 49 6.06 14.46 5.71
C THR A 49 5.43 15.74 6.25
N THR A 50 5.98 16.32 7.33
CA THR A 50 5.48 17.56 7.91
C THR A 50 5.59 18.70 6.91
N GLY A 51 6.74 18.87 6.25
CA GLY A 51 6.88 19.91 5.22
C GLY A 51 5.87 19.76 4.07
N TRP A 52 5.55 18.52 3.68
CA TRP A 52 4.48 18.27 2.70
C TRP A 52 3.08 18.62 3.23
N VAL A 53 2.80 18.34 4.50
CA VAL A 53 1.54 18.73 5.17
C VAL A 53 1.44 20.24 5.29
N GLU A 54 2.49 20.93 5.72
CA GLU A 54 2.56 22.40 5.80
C GLU A 54 2.28 23.03 4.44
N LEU A 55 2.93 22.53 3.38
CA LEU A 55 2.76 23.04 2.03
C LEU A 55 1.30 22.92 1.54
N LEU A 56 0.64 21.78 1.80
CA LEU A 56 -0.71 21.53 1.33
C LEU A 56 -1.79 22.16 2.21
N SER A 57 -1.58 22.23 3.51
CA SER A 57 -2.58 22.71 4.47
C SER A 57 -2.43 24.20 4.82
N GLY A 58 -1.26 24.78 4.62
CA GLY A 58 -0.92 26.13 5.09
C GLY A 58 -0.75 26.25 6.60
N ILE A 59 -0.76 25.13 7.34
CA ILE A 59 -0.65 25.10 8.80
C ILE A 59 0.83 24.96 9.17
N PRO A 60 1.45 25.90 9.90
CA PRO A 60 2.83 25.78 10.33
C PRO A 60 2.99 24.78 11.49
N PHE A 61 4.06 24.01 11.51
CA PHE A 61 4.43 23.13 12.63
C PHE A 61 5.82 23.49 13.16
N VAL A 62 5.98 23.42 14.47
CA VAL A 62 7.27 23.61 15.15
C VAL A 62 7.74 22.26 15.67
N TYR A 63 9.02 21.96 15.47
CA TYR A 63 9.61 20.76 16.04
C TYR A 63 9.90 20.95 17.53
N GLU A 64 9.42 20.01 18.35
CA GLU A 64 9.74 19.90 19.77
C GLU A 64 10.45 18.58 20.06
N GLU A 65 11.58 18.67 20.77
CA GLU A 65 12.42 17.51 21.11
C GLU A 65 11.63 16.47 21.91
N GLY A 66 11.78 15.20 21.55
CA GLY A 66 11.12 14.07 22.20
C GLY A 66 9.61 13.92 21.92
N THR A 67 8.90 14.97 21.48
CA THR A 67 7.45 14.89 21.18
C THR A 67 7.16 14.81 19.68
N GLY A 68 7.85 15.58 18.85
CA GLY A 68 7.66 15.64 17.41
C GLY A 68 7.21 17.02 16.92
N TYR A 69 6.47 17.07 15.81
CA TYR A 69 6.02 18.35 15.25
C TYR A 69 4.66 18.76 15.84
N VAL A 70 4.59 19.96 16.41
CA VAL A 70 3.41 20.48 17.09
C VAL A 70 2.93 21.80 16.50
N ASN A 71 1.61 22.00 16.56
CA ASN A 71 0.99 23.30 16.40
C ASN A 71 0.13 23.58 17.64
N HIS A 72 0.57 24.50 18.49
CA HIS A 72 -0.09 24.84 19.74
C HIS A 72 -1.46 25.51 19.54
N SER A 73 -1.60 26.32 18.49
CA SER A 73 -2.84 27.04 18.19
C SER A 73 -3.99 26.08 17.84
N LEU A 74 -3.69 25.03 17.07
CA LEU A 74 -4.66 24.03 16.62
C LEU A 74 -4.63 22.75 17.47
N ARG A 75 -3.76 22.67 18.48
CA ARG A 75 -3.51 21.48 19.32
C ARG A 75 -3.24 20.22 18.48
N LEU A 76 -2.50 20.37 17.40
CA LEU A 76 -2.12 19.28 16.50
C LEU A 76 -0.72 18.76 16.87
N LEU A 77 -0.58 17.43 16.87
CA LEU A 77 0.67 16.74 17.12
C LEU A 77 0.91 15.68 16.05
N ILE A 78 2.05 15.79 15.36
CA ILE A 78 2.57 14.76 14.45
C ILE A 78 3.63 13.96 15.22
N ALA A 79 3.15 12.90 15.88
CA ALA A 79 3.95 11.98 16.69
C ALA A 79 4.53 10.82 15.84
N PRO A 80 5.38 9.93 16.41
CA PRO A 80 5.92 8.73 15.75
C PRO A 80 4.85 7.81 15.14
N SER A 81 3.64 7.79 15.70
CA SER A 81 2.47 7.06 15.15
C SER A 81 1.99 7.61 13.80
N CYS A 82 2.33 8.85 13.48
CA CYS A 82 2.05 9.53 12.22
C CYS A 82 3.21 9.44 11.23
N SER A 83 4.26 8.66 11.50
CA SER A 83 5.45 8.58 10.61
C SER A 83 5.20 7.86 9.28
N GLY A 84 4.16 7.03 9.19
CA GLY A 84 3.87 6.25 7.99
C GLY A 84 4.85 5.11 7.69
N VAL A 85 5.86 4.84 8.54
CA VAL A 85 6.86 3.79 8.33
C VAL A 85 6.21 2.42 8.11
N GLN A 86 5.11 2.12 8.80
CA GLN A 86 4.37 0.88 8.58
C GLN A 86 3.84 0.76 7.14
N PHE A 87 3.34 1.84 6.56
CA PHE A 87 2.93 1.86 5.15
C PHE A 87 4.13 1.70 4.22
N MET A 88 5.27 2.33 4.52
CA MET A 88 6.51 2.15 3.77
C MET A 88 6.92 0.68 3.68
N LEU A 89 6.89 -0.05 4.81
CA LEU A 89 7.19 -1.48 4.86
C LEU A 89 6.23 -2.30 3.99
N ILE A 90 4.92 -1.99 4.04
CA ILE A 90 3.91 -2.67 3.23
C ILE A 90 4.13 -2.41 1.73
N ALA A 91 4.35 -1.14 1.36
CA ALA A 91 4.59 -0.74 -0.01
C ALA A 91 5.88 -1.38 -0.56
N PHE A 92 6.97 -1.34 0.21
CA PHE A 92 8.23 -1.98 -0.15
C PHE A 92 8.08 -3.48 -0.34
N ALA A 93 7.46 -4.19 0.62
CA ALA A 93 7.23 -5.62 0.52
C ALA A 93 6.36 -5.98 -0.70
N THR A 94 5.29 -5.20 -0.94
CA THR A 94 4.40 -5.40 -2.09
C THR A 94 5.14 -5.22 -3.40
N LEU A 95 5.93 -4.15 -3.56
CA LEU A 95 6.70 -3.85 -4.78
C LEU A 95 7.84 -4.84 -4.99
N LEU A 96 8.58 -5.19 -3.94
CA LEU A 96 9.71 -6.09 -4.05
C LEU A 96 9.26 -7.53 -4.28
N PHE A 97 8.50 -8.12 -3.35
CA PHE A 97 8.20 -9.55 -3.41
C PHE A 97 7.23 -9.93 -4.54
N SER A 98 6.32 -9.03 -4.92
CA SER A 98 5.34 -9.35 -5.98
C SER A 98 5.90 -9.20 -7.40
N PHE A 99 6.97 -8.41 -7.57
CA PHE A 99 7.50 -8.07 -8.90
C PHE A 99 8.95 -8.48 -9.13
N LEU A 100 9.77 -8.74 -8.10
CA LEU A 100 11.17 -9.12 -8.28
C LEU A 100 11.32 -10.37 -9.17
N HIS A 101 10.47 -11.38 -9.00
CA HIS A 101 10.48 -12.57 -9.88
C HIS A 101 10.17 -12.22 -11.35
N ARG A 102 9.34 -11.20 -11.60
CA ARG A 102 8.96 -10.76 -12.96
C ARG A 102 10.09 -10.04 -13.67
N VAL A 103 11.07 -9.53 -12.93
CA VAL A 103 12.35 -9.02 -13.48
C VAL A 103 13.18 -10.18 -14.06
N GLY A 104 12.89 -11.44 -13.69
CA GLY A 104 13.31 -12.65 -14.40
C GLY A 104 14.82 -12.92 -14.38
N ASN A 105 15.36 -13.48 -15.47
CA ASN A 105 16.79 -13.80 -15.63
C ASN A 105 17.64 -12.56 -15.93
N ALA A 106 17.10 -11.37 -15.70
CA ALA A 106 17.82 -10.14 -15.92
C ALA A 106 19.13 -10.11 -15.13
N CYS A 107 20.12 -9.41 -15.68
CA CYS A 107 21.40 -9.15 -15.03
C CYS A 107 21.19 -8.67 -13.59
N ILE A 108 22.09 -9.05 -12.68
CA ILE A 108 22.10 -8.64 -11.27
C ILE A 108 21.89 -7.13 -11.13
N LEU A 109 22.43 -6.33 -12.06
CA LEU A 109 22.24 -4.88 -12.09
C LEU A 109 20.75 -4.46 -12.19
N LYS A 110 19.94 -5.11 -13.03
CA LYS A 110 18.51 -4.81 -13.16
C LYS A 110 17.72 -5.21 -11.91
N LYS A 111 18.13 -6.29 -11.23
CA LYS A 111 17.54 -6.71 -9.95
C LYS A 111 17.88 -5.74 -8.83
N SER A 112 19.15 -5.32 -8.75
CA SER A 112 19.61 -4.29 -7.83
C SER A 112 18.89 -2.97 -8.07
N LEU A 113 18.76 -2.55 -9.34
CA LEU A 113 18.01 -1.36 -9.71
C LEU A 113 16.54 -1.46 -9.30
N TRP A 114 15.88 -2.61 -9.51
CA TRP A 114 14.50 -2.81 -9.06
C TRP A 114 14.37 -2.77 -7.54
N PHE A 115 15.33 -3.35 -6.82
CA PHE A 115 15.37 -3.31 -5.36
C PHE A 115 15.47 -1.87 -4.85
N ILE A 116 16.43 -1.10 -5.36
CA ILE A 116 16.64 0.31 -5.00
C ILE A 116 15.40 1.13 -5.38
N ALA A 117 14.87 0.95 -6.60
CA ALA A 117 13.67 1.63 -7.05
C ALA A 117 12.46 1.31 -6.17
N SER A 118 12.29 0.06 -5.75
CA SER A 118 11.21 -0.34 -4.84
C SER A 118 11.33 0.35 -3.49
N LEU A 119 12.55 0.44 -2.95
CA LEU A 119 12.82 1.11 -1.68
C LEU A 119 12.56 2.62 -1.79
N SER A 120 13.16 3.29 -2.77
CA SER A 120 12.98 4.72 -3.01
C SER A 120 11.52 5.08 -3.29
N LEU A 121 10.82 4.29 -4.12
CA LEU A 121 9.42 4.53 -4.44
C LEU A 121 8.54 4.35 -3.20
N SER A 122 8.80 3.34 -2.38
CA SER A 122 8.06 3.14 -1.12
C SER A 122 8.23 4.32 -0.15
N TRP A 123 9.43 4.92 -0.10
CA TRP A 123 9.70 6.09 0.74
C TRP A 123 8.95 7.33 0.23
N ILE A 124 9.08 7.65 -1.07
CA ILE A 124 8.39 8.79 -1.70
C ILE A 124 6.87 8.66 -1.54
N LEU A 125 6.33 7.46 -1.82
CA LEU A 125 4.92 7.18 -1.63
C LEU A 125 4.50 7.34 -0.19
N THR A 126 5.35 7.00 0.77
CA THR A 126 5.03 7.17 2.19
C THR A 126 4.91 8.63 2.53
N VAL A 127 5.89 9.48 2.19
CA VAL A 127 5.81 10.93 2.44
C VAL A 127 4.53 11.51 1.84
N PHE A 128 4.23 11.18 0.58
CA PHE A 128 3.05 11.69 -0.12
C PHE A 128 1.73 11.20 0.48
N VAL A 129 1.53 9.87 0.56
CA VAL A 129 0.27 9.25 1.01
C VAL A 129 0.05 9.52 2.50
N ASN A 130 1.11 9.51 3.30
CA ASN A 130 1.00 9.78 4.72
C ASN A 130 0.70 11.26 5.00
N GLY A 131 1.23 12.19 4.21
CA GLY A 131 0.82 13.59 4.30
C GLY A 131 -0.67 13.76 3.99
N LEU A 132 -1.19 13.10 2.94
CA LEU A 132 -2.64 13.09 2.65
C LEU A 132 -3.45 12.48 3.80
N ARG A 133 -2.95 11.42 4.45
CA ARG A 133 -3.59 10.82 5.63
C ARG A 133 -3.67 11.81 6.79
N ILE A 134 -2.58 12.53 7.08
CA ILE A 134 -2.54 13.53 8.16
C ILE A 134 -3.52 14.67 7.86
N ILE A 135 -3.52 15.20 6.63
CA ILE A 135 -4.45 16.24 6.19
C ILE A 135 -5.90 15.75 6.32
N ALA A 136 -6.19 14.52 5.87
CA ALA A 136 -7.51 13.93 6.05
C ALA A 136 -7.88 13.79 7.54
N ALA A 137 -6.93 13.43 8.41
CA ALA A 137 -7.17 13.35 9.86
C ALA A 137 -7.40 14.72 10.51
N ILE A 138 -6.85 15.80 9.94
CA ILE A 138 -7.11 17.18 10.39
C ILE A 138 -8.50 17.62 9.96
N TYR A 139 -8.84 17.47 8.68
CA TYR A 139 -10.07 18.07 8.13
C TYR A 139 -11.33 17.20 8.28
N LEU A 140 -11.21 15.87 8.22
CA LEU A 140 -12.38 14.99 8.23
C LEU A 140 -13.23 15.09 9.51
N PRO A 141 -12.66 15.21 10.73
CA PRO A 141 -13.46 15.39 11.94
C PRO A 141 -14.42 16.58 11.85
N PHE A 142 -13.98 17.72 11.31
CA PHE A 142 -14.81 18.93 11.16
C PHE A 142 -16.04 18.70 10.28
N TYR A 143 -15.93 17.89 9.23
CA TYR A 143 -17.09 17.56 8.37
C TYR A 143 -18.04 16.53 8.99
N VAL A 144 -17.55 15.77 9.97
CA VAL A 144 -18.31 14.67 10.60
C VAL A 144 -19.00 15.15 11.89
N GLU A 145 -18.62 16.30 12.44
CA GLU A 145 -19.29 16.94 13.58
C GLU A 145 -20.79 17.19 13.34
N ASP A 146 -21.19 17.44 12.08
CA ASP A 146 -22.60 17.59 11.71
C ASP A 146 -23.42 16.28 11.84
N ILE A 147 -22.75 15.13 11.94
CA ILE A 147 -23.38 13.80 11.96
C ILE A 147 -23.12 13.13 13.33
N ASN A 148 -23.86 13.57 14.35
CA ASN A 148 -23.82 13.07 15.74
C ASN A 148 -23.78 11.52 15.90
N PHE A 149 -24.36 10.79 14.95
CA PHE A 149 -24.34 9.32 14.94
C PHE A 149 -22.93 8.73 14.72
N VAL A 150 -22.14 9.35 13.84
CA VAL A 150 -20.81 8.83 13.46
C VAL A 150 -19.81 9.00 14.60
N GLN A 151 -19.86 10.12 15.32
CA GLN A 151 -18.98 10.40 16.45
C GLN A 151 -19.20 9.44 17.63
N ARG A 152 -20.46 9.02 17.87
CA ARG A 152 -20.78 7.98 18.87
C ARG A 152 -20.31 6.59 18.46
N LEU A 153 -20.32 6.27 17.16
CA LEU A 153 -19.91 4.97 16.65
C LEU A 153 -18.38 4.84 16.49
N LEU A 154 -17.70 5.94 16.18
CA LEU A 154 -16.26 6.00 15.89
C LEU A 154 -15.58 7.07 16.76
N PRO A 155 -15.04 6.68 17.93
CA PRO A 155 -14.23 7.60 18.73
C PRO A 155 -12.99 8.09 17.96
N PRO A 156 -12.41 9.23 18.32
CA PRO A 156 -11.33 9.89 17.56
C PRO A 156 -10.17 8.96 17.18
N ASP A 157 -9.75 8.09 18.10
CA ASP A 157 -8.67 7.11 17.87
C ASP A 157 -9.02 6.08 16.79
N ARG A 158 -10.27 5.61 16.78
CA ARG A 158 -10.77 4.67 15.76
C ARG A 158 -10.96 5.38 14.42
N LEU A 159 -11.42 6.63 14.42
CA LEU A 159 -11.53 7.43 13.20
C LEU A 159 -10.15 7.62 12.54
N HIS A 160 -9.13 8.00 13.32
CA HIS A 160 -7.76 8.15 12.83
C HIS A 160 -7.18 6.84 12.25
N THR A 161 -7.55 5.71 12.86
CA THR A 161 -7.20 4.37 12.37
C THR A 161 -7.91 4.06 11.06
N VAL A 162 -9.22 4.31 10.96
CA VAL A 162 -10.01 4.11 9.73
C VAL A 162 -9.49 4.96 8.58
N ILE A 163 -9.21 6.25 8.82
CA ILE A 163 -8.61 7.14 7.81
C ILE A 163 -7.28 6.55 7.31
N GLY A 164 -6.42 6.10 8.24
CA GLY A 164 -5.18 5.41 7.91
C GLY A 164 -5.40 4.18 7.04
N ILE A 165 -6.34 3.30 7.40
CA ILE A 165 -6.65 2.09 6.63
C ILE A 165 -7.13 2.45 5.23
N VAL A 166 -8.10 3.35 5.11
CA VAL A 166 -8.70 3.74 3.83
C VAL A 166 -7.64 4.34 2.90
N VAL A 167 -6.90 5.35 3.38
CA VAL A 167 -5.90 6.05 2.57
C VAL A 167 -4.78 5.10 2.15
N TYR A 168 -4.19 4.36 3.10
CA TYR A 168 -3.09 3.44 2.79
C TYR A 168 -3.51 2.29 1.88
N PHE A 169 -4.68 1.68 2.12
CA PHE A 169 -5.11 0.53 1.34
C PHE A 169 -5.47 0.91 -0.10
N ILE A 170 -6.18 2.03 -0.31
CA ILE A 170 -6.49 2.54 -1.66
C ILE A 170 -5.20 2.90 -2.41
N SER A 171 -4.27 3.60 -1.77
CA SER A 171 -2.98 3.94 -2.37
C SER A 171 -2.16 2.69 -2.72
N LEU A 172 -2.14 1.68 -1.85
CA LEU A 172 -1.44 0.42 -2.09
C LEU A 172 -2.00 -0.32 -3.32
N LEU A 173 -3.33 -0.42 -3.43
CA LEU A 173 -3.99 -1.02 -4.59
C LEU A 173 -3.64 -0.24 -5.87
N THR A 174 -3.68 1.08 -5.80
CA THR A 174 -3.35 1.97 -6.93
C THR A 174 -1.93 1.74 -7.41
N VAL A 175 -0.96 1.78 -6.51
CA VAL A 175 0.46 1.57 -6.81
C VAL A 175 0.68 0.17 -7.38
N PHE A 176 0.11 -0.86 -6.77
CA PHE A 176 0.22 -2.23 -7.28
C PHE A 176 -0.31 -2.36 -8.72
N HIS A 177 -1.47 -1.79 -9.01
CA HIS A 177 -2.06 -1.83 -10.36
C HIS A 177 -1.27 -1.00 -11.37
N LEU A 178 -0.73 0.16 -10.98
CA LEU A 178 0.15 0.97 -11.83
C LEU A 178 1.44 0.22 -12.16
N THR A 179 2.05 -0.44 -11.18
CA THR A 179 3.24 -1.27 -11.39
C THR A 179 2.90 -2.48 -12.27
N GLU A 180 1.77 -3.16 -12.03
CA GLU A 180 1.32 -4.26 -12.88
C GLU A 180 1.11 -3.82 -14.33
N TYR A 181 0.49 -2.66 -14.55
CA TYR A 181 0.30 -2.07 -15.86
C TYR A 181 1.65 -1.76 -16.55
N ALA A 182 2.61 -1.18 -15.83
CA ALA A 182 3.94 -0.88 -16.36
C ALA A 182 4.69 -2.16 -16.81
N PHE A 183 4.64 -3.24 -16.01
CA PHE A 183 5.24 -4.53 -16.40
C PHE A 183 4.52 -5.20 -17.56
N ARG A 184 3.19 -5.10 -17.65
CA ARG A 184 2.41 -5.65 -18.76
C ARG A 184 2.73 -4.93 -20.07
N ARG A 185 2.80 -3.60 -20.06
CA ARG A 185 3.20 -2.78 -21.21
C ARG A 185 4.58 -3.19 -21.74
N HIS A 186 5.51 -3.52 -20.86
CA HIS A 186 6.85 -3.99 -21.26
C HIS A 186 6.85 -5.45 -21.77
N SER A 187 5.84 -6.25 -21.43
CA SER A 187 5.73 -7.68 -21.81
C SER A 187 4.79 -7.94 -23.00
N GLU A 188 4.19 -6.90 -23.59
CA GLU A 188 3.21 -6.98 -24.69
C GLU A 188 3.76 -7.48 -26.04
N SER A 189 4.93 -8.13 -26.06
CA SER A 189 5.39 -8.93 -27.21
C SER A 189 5.01 -10.42 -27.11
N SER A 190 4.44 -10.91 -26.01
CA SER A 190 4.11 -12.34 -25.92
C SER A 190 2.92 -12.68 -25.03
N ARG A 191 1.90 -13.27 -25.67
CA ARG A 191 0.72 -14.00 -25.16
C ARG A 191 -0.58 -13.22 -24.99
N THR A 192 -1.24 -13.07 -26.13
CA THR A 192 -2.65 -13.42 -26.31
C THR A 192 -2.97 -14.77 -25.67
N GLY A 193 -4.03 -14.82 -24.86
CA GLY A 193 -4.52 -16.07 -24.25
C GLY A 193 -4.94 -15.90 -22.80
N PHE A 194 -5.93 -15.04 -22.53
CA PHE A 194 -6.71 -15.14 -21.30
C PHE A 194 -8.15 -15.42 -21.71
N GLY A 195 -8.60 -16.65 -21.45
CA GLY A 195 -9.99 -17.05 -21.66
C GLY A 195 -10.95 -16.15 -20.87
N ILE A 196 -12.25 -16.28 -21.17
CA ILE A 196 -13.36 -15.54 -20.55
C ILE A 196 -13.42 -15.85 -19.06
N ALA A 197 -12.53 -15.24 -18.28
CA ALA A 197 -12.53 -15.29 -16.83
C ALA A 197 -13.52 -14.23 -16.36
N SER A 198 -14.41 -14.60 -15.44
CA SER A 198 -15.37 -13.65 -14.87
C SER A 198 -14.63 -12.44 -14.27
N PRO A 199 -15.21 -11.22 -14.34
CA PRO A 199 -14.65 -10.01 -13.74
C PRO A 199 -14.09 -10.21 -12.32
N TRP A 200 -14.79 -11.01 -11.54
CA TRP A 200 -14.50 -11.38 -10.16
C TRP A 200 -13.17 -12.13 -10.03
N THR A 201 -12.93 -13.14 -10.87
CA THR A 201 -11.68 -13.91 -10.83
C THR A 201 -10.45 -13.09 -11.22
N LEU A 202 -10.62 -12.14 -12.15
CA LEU A 202 -9.54 -11.24 -12.55
C LEU A 202 -9.22 -10.21 -11.45
N LEU A 203 -10.24 -9.64 -10.81
CA LEU A 203 -10.08 -8.69 -9.72
C LEU A 203 -9.43 -9.36 -8.50
N LEU A 204 -9.94 -10.52 -8.09
CA LEU A 204 -9.38 -11.29 -6.98
C LEU A 204 -7.91 -11.61 -7.21
N ARG A 205 -7.54 -12.12 -8.39
CA ARG A 205 -6.13 -12.43 -8.70
C ARG A 205 -5.22 -11.20 -8.62
N LYS A 206 -5.71 -10.03 -9.01
CA LYS A 206 -4.92 -8.80 -8.99
C LYS A 206 -4.84 -8.16 -7.60
N CYS A 207 -5.87 -8.31 -6.76
CA CYS A 207 -5.88 -7.71 -5.43
C CYS A 207 -5.26 -8.62 -4.34
N VAL A 208 -5.10 -9.93 -4.59
CA VAL A 208 -4.52 -10.86 -3.61
C VAL A 208 -3.14 -10.43 -3.10
N PRO A 209 -2.15 -10.07 -3.93
CA PRO A 209 -0.83 -9.69 -3.41
C PRO A 209 -0.83 -8.45 -2.49
N PRO A 210 -1.43 -7.30 -2.86
CA PRO A 210 -1.45 -6.13 -1.96
C PRO A 210 -2.27 -6.40 -0.70
N VAL A 211 -3.38 -7.14 -0.78
CA VAL A 211 -4.16 -7.56 0.40
C VAL A 211 -3.32 -8.44 1.31
N PHE A 212 -2.63 -9.44 0.76
CA PHE A 212 -1.79 -10.34 1.52
C PHE A 212 -0.71 -9.59 2.30
N TRP A 213 0.06 -8.71 1.64
CA TRP A 213 1.13 -7.96 2.30
C TRP A 213 0.61 -6.96 3.33
N TYR A 214 -0.51 -6.30 3.04
CA TYR A 214 -1.17 -5.41 3.98
C TYR A 214 -1.56 -6.15 5.27
N PHE A 215 -2.31 -7.25 5.16
CA PHE A 215 -2.75 -8.03 6.32
C PHE A 215 -1.58 -8.70 7.05
N LEU A 216 -0.57 -9.20 6.33
CA LEU A 216 0.60 -9.84 6.93
C LEU A 216 1.38 -8.86 7.82
N ILE A 217 1.60 -7.64 7.37
CA ILE A 217 2.39 -6.65 8.13
C ILE A 217 1.52 -5.95 9.19
N VAL A 218 0.26 -5.64 8.89
CA VAL A 218 -0.66 -4.94 9.81
C VAL A 218 -1.13 -5.84 10.94
N LEU A 219 -1.49 -7.10 10.67
CA LEU A 219 -2.03 -8.03 11.67
C LEU A 219 -1.06 -9.12 12.06
N GLY A 220 -0.28 -9.65 11.11
CA GLY A 220 0.66 -10.74 11.38
C GLY A 220 1.75 -10.32 12.36
N LEU A 221 2.32 -9.12 12.23
CA LEU A 221 3.39 -8.67 13.13
C LEU A 221 2.92 -8.45 14.59
N PRO A 222 1.80 -7.74 14.87
CA PRO A 222 1.28 -7.66 16.24
C PRO A 222 0.89 -9.03 16.82
N PHE A 223 0.38 -9.94 15.97
CA PHE A 223 0.09 -11.32 16.37
C PHE A 223 1.36 -12.06 16.80
N LEU A 224 2.44 -11.98 16.00
CA LEU A 224 3.74 -12.57 16.33
C LEU A 224 4.35 -11.97 17.62
N ASN A 225 4.15 -10.68 17.86
CA ASN A 225 4.62 -9.99 19.06
C ASN A 225 3.75 -10.28 20.31
N ARG A 226 2.90 -11.33 20.27
CA ARG A 226 2.03 -11.79 21.36
C ARG A 226 1.05 -10.74 21.88
N ALA A 227 0.65 -9.76 21.06
CA ALA A 227 -0.33 -8.75 21.46
C ALA A 227 -1.66 -9.37 21.94
N TYR A 228 -2.04 -10.52 21.36
CA TYR A 228 -3.20 -11.31 21.78
C TYR A 228 -3.15 -11.79 23.24
N ARG A 229 -1.96 -12.08 23.79
CA ARG A 229 -1.82 -12.51 25.20
C ARG A 229 -1.96 -11.36 26.19
N LYS A 230 -1.63 -10.13 25.79
CA LYS A 230 -1.72 -8.96 26.68
C LYS A 230 -3.12 -8.36 26.72
N ASN A 231 -3.85 -8.35 25.59
CA ASN A 231 -5.21 -7.82 25.49
C ASN A 231 -5.94 -8.37 24.23
N GLY A 232 -6.33 -9.65 24.27
CA GLY A 232 -6.95 -10.36 23.14
C GLY A 232 -8.15 -9.62 22.52
N ALA A 233 -9.05 -9.09 23.35
CA ALA A 233 -10.24 -8.37 22.89
C ALA A 233 -9.93 -7.11 22.07
N ARG A 234 -8.92 -6.33 22.46
CA ARG A 234 -8.52 -5.12 21.70
C ARG A 234 -7.88 -5.48 20.36
N PHE A 235 -7.14 -6.58 20.31
CA PHE A 235 -6.56 -7.07 19.06
C PHE A 235 -7.64 -7.59 18.10
N THR A 236 -8.64 -8.32 18.61
CA THR A 236 -9.77 -8.78 17.78
C THR A 236 -10.57 -7.61 17.23
N ASP A 237 -10.86 -6.60 18.04
CA ASP A 237 -11.53 -5.37 17.60
C ASP A 237 -10.76 -4.67 16.47
N PHE A 238 -9.44 -4.55 16.63
CA PHE A 238 -8.59 -3.95 15.62
C PHE A 238 -8.56 -4.79 14.33
N ALA A 239 -8.42 -6.11 14.44
CA ALA A 239 -8.42 -7.01 13.29
C ALA A 239 -9.75 -7.00 12.54
N LEU A 240 -10.87 -6.97 13.26
CA LEU A 240 -12.21 -6.83 12.68
C LEU A 240 -12.37 -5.48 11.97
N LEU A 241 -11.92 -4.38 12.58
CA LEU A 241 -11.96 -3.05 11.96
C LEU A 241 -11.19 -3.03 10.64
N VAL A 242 -9.96 -3.56 10.63
CA VAL A 242 -9.14 -3.68 9.42
C VAL A 242 -9.84 -4.53 8.35
N ALA A 243 -10.38 -5.69 8.74
CA ALA A 243 -11.06 -6.59 7.81
C ALA A 243 -12.31 -5.95 7.18
N VAL A 244 -13.13 -5.28 7.99
CA VAL A 244 -14.36 -4.60 7.53
C VAL A 244 -14.02 -3.45 6.59
N CYS A 245 -13.04 -2.60 6.93
CA CYS A 245 -12.63 -1.49 6.08
C CYS A 245 -12.06 -1.98 4.73
N CYS A 246 -11.13 -2.93 4.75
CA CYS A 246 -10.56 -3.48 3.51
C CYS A 246 -11.61 -4.21 2.67
N GLY A 247 -12.48 -5.01 3.30
CA GLY A 247 -13.58 -5.71 2.63
C GLY A 247 -14.58 -4.75 1.98
N GLY A 248 -14.95 -3.69 2.69
CA GLY A 248 -15.81 -2.62 2.17
C GLY A 248 -15.20 -1.91 0.95
N ILE A 249 -13.91 -1.57 1.00
CA ILE A 249 -13.21 -0.95 -0.14
C ILE A 249 -13.20 -1.89 -1.36
N LEU A 250 -12.87 -3.17 -1.16
CA LEU A 250 -12.87 -4.15 -2.25
C LEU A 250 -14.27 -4.35 -2.85
N LEU A 251 -15.30 -4.40 -2.01
CA LEU A 251 -16.70 -4.47 -2.45
C LEU A 251 -17.10 -3.23 -3.26
N CYS A 252 -16.74 -2.03 -2.80
CA CYS A 252 -17.01 -0.79 -3.54
C CYS A 252 -16.33 -0.79 -4.91
N ILE A 253 -15.04 -1.15 -4.99
CA ILE A 253 -14.30 -1.23 -6.27
C ILE A 253 -14.99 -2.21 -7.23
N LEU A 254 -15.44 -3.33 -6.70
CA LEU A 254 -16.10 -4.39 -7.44
C LEU A 254 -17.49 -3.98 -7.95
N LEU A 255 -18.29 -3.31 -7.12
CA LEU A 255 -19.58 -2.74 -7.52
C LEU A 255 -19.41 -1.68 -8.60
N LEU A 256 -18.42 -0.79 -8.46
CA LEU A 256 -18.09 0.19 -9.50
C LEU A 256 -17.72 -0.54 -10.80
N TYR A 257 -16.88 -1.57 -10.74
CA TYR A 257 -16.50 -2.32 -11.93
C TYR A 257 -17.71 -2.98 -12.61
N THR A 258 -18.60 -3.63 -11.86
CA THR A 258 -19.79 -4.28 -12.44
C THR A 258 -20.75 -3.26 -13.04
N LEU A 259 -20.97 -2.12 -12.40
CA LEU A 259 -21.82 -1.03 -12.89
C LEU A 259 -21.27 -0.39 -14.18
N PHE A 260 -19.95 -0.16 -14.27
CA PHE A 260 -19.33 0.49 -15.44
C PHE A 260 -18.99 -0.49 -16.58
N SER A 261 -18.93 -1.80 -16.33
CA SER A 261 -18.67 -2.81 -17.36
C SER A 261 -19.66 -2.83 -18.54
N PRO A 262 -20.99 -2.74 -18.36
CA PRO A 262 -21.92 -2.67 -19.49
C PRO A 262 -21.78 -1.37 -20.29
N LEU A 263 -21.45 -0.25 -19.64
CA LEU A 263 -21.24 1.04 -20.31
C LEU A 263 -20.02 0.99 -21.23
N LYS A 264 -18.91 0.44 -20.75
CA LYS A 264 -17.69 0.23 -21.54
C LYS A 264 -17.95 -0.68 -22.75
N ASN A 265 -18.67 -1.78 -22.55
CA ASN A 265 -19.00 -2.71 -23.64
C ASN A 265 -19.89 -2.06 -24.70
N ARG A 266 -20.87 -1.24 -24.30
CA ARG A 266 -21.74 -0.48 -25.22
C ARG A 266 -20.98 0.58 -26.01
N LEU A 267 -20.08 1.32 -25.36
CA LEU A 267 -19.23 2.32 -26.02
C LEU A 267 -18.26 1.68 -27.03
N SER A 268 -17.63 0.57 -26.65
CA SER A 268 -16.75 -0.19 -27.54
C SER A 268 -17.51 -0.69 -28.78
N ALA A 269 -18.69 -1.29 -28.59
CA ALA A 269 -19.52 -1.77 -29.71
C ALA A 269 -19.93 -0.64 -30.66
N ARG A 270 -20.34 0.52 -30.12
CA ARG A 270 -20.68 1.71 -30.92
C ARG A 270 -19.49 2.24 -31.71
N LEU A 271 -18.31 2.31 -31.11
CA LEU A 271 -17.09 2.75 -31.80
C LEU A 271 -16.70 1.78 -32.92
N THR A 272 -16.79 0.46 -32.69
CA THR A 272 -16.52 -0.54 -33.74
C THR A 272 -17.52 -0.43 -34.91
N CYS A 273 -18.81 -0.20 -34.62
CA CYS A 273 -19.81 0.04 -35.66
C CYS A 273 -19.55 1.35 -36.43
N LEU A 274 -19.16 2.43 -35.76
CA LEU A 274 -18.85 3.72 -36.40
C LEU A 274 -17.59 3.65 -37.28
N PHE A 275 -16.55 2.93 -36.84
CA PHE A 275 -15.36 2.72 -37.65
C PHE A 275 -15.65 1.86 -38.88
N ARG A 276 -16.46 0.80 -38.75
CA ARG A 276 -16.86 -0.04 -39.89
C ARG A 276 -17.67 0.75 -40.92
N ARG A 277 -18.58 1.61 -40.47
CA ARG A 277 -19.40 2.48 -41.36
C ARG A 277 -18.62 3.58 -42.08
N LYS A 278 -17.34 3.79 -41.73
CA LYS A 278 -16.47 4.79 -42.39
C LYS A 278 -15.53 4.15 -43.42
N GLN A 279 -15.54 2.81 -43.53
CA GLN A 279 -14.75 2.03 -44.48
C GLN A 279 -15.56 1.48 -45.67
N ASP A 280 -16.89 1.57 -45.58
CA ASP A 280 -17.83 1.36 -46.69
C ASP A 280 -18.22 2.71 -47.30
#